data_AF-W7DGJ3-F1
#
_entry.id   AF-W7DGJ3-F1
#
_cell.length_a   1.000
_cell.length_b   1.000
_cell.length_c   1.000
_cell.angle_alpha   90.00
_cell.angle_beta   90.00
_cell.angle_gamma   90.00
#
_symmetry.space_group_name_H-M   'P 1'
#
loop_
_entity.id
_entity.type
_entity.pdbx_description
1 polymer ?
#
loop_
_entity_poly.entity_id
_entity_poly.type
_entity_poly.pdbx_seq_one_letter_code
_entity_poly.pdbx_strand_id
1 'polypeptide(L)' 'MEKPIIQEIIVVEGRDDTTALNRAVIADTIETGGSAIKPKKF' A
#
# COMPACT_ATOMS: atom_id res chain seq x y z
N MET A 1 12.98 6.72 -17.19
CA MET A 1 13.64 6.67 -15.86
C MET A 1 13.26 5.35 -15.22
N GLU A 2 14.20 4.67 -14.58
CA GLU A 2 13.86 3.53 -13.71
C GLU A 2 13.01 4.01 -12.55
N LYS A 3 12.03 3.19 -12.15
CA LYS A 3 11.21 3.47 -10.98
C LYS A 3 12.04 3.29 -9.72
N PRO A 4 11.96 4.19 -8.72
CA PRO A 4 12.63 3.99 -7.44
C PRO A 4 12.04 2.77 -6.72
N ILE A 5 12.89 2.04 -6.02
CA ILE A 5 12.53 0.87 -5.22
C ILE A 5 12.45 1.30 -3.75
N ILE A 6 11.36 0.95 -3.08
CA ILE A 6 11.16 1.15 -1.65
C ILE A 6 11.14 -0.23 -1.00
N GLN A 7 11.99 -0.45 0.00
CA GLN A 7 12.11 -1.76 0.66
C GLN A 7 11.05 -1.97 1.74
N GLU A 8 10.50 -0.89 2.27
CA GLU A 8 9.42 -0.89 3.24
C GLU A 8 8.07 -1.16 2.57
N ILE A 9 7.14 -1.71 3.36
CA ILE A 9 5.75 -1.86 2.96
C ILE A 9 5.03 -0.53 3.08
N ILE A 10 4.30 -0.13 2.04
CA ILE A 10 3.45 1.06 2.06
C ILE A 10 2.01 0.65 2.41
N VAL A 11 1.49 1.18 3.51
CA VAL A 11 0.09 0.97 3.90
C VAL A 11 -0.78 2.06 3.26
N VAL A 12 -1.81 1.65 2.53
CA VAL A 12 -2.71 2.55 1.77
C VAL A 12 -4.18 2.29 2.07
N GLU A 13 -5.09 3.17 1.64
CA GLU A 13 -6.52 3.00 1.92
C GLU A 13 -7.12 1.90 1.05
N GLY A 14 -6.86 1.93 -0.25
CA GLY A 14 -7.41 0.95 -1.18
C GLY A 14 -6.70 0.86 -2.52
N ARG A 15 -7.35 0.13 -3.43
CA ARG A 15 -6.81 -0.25 -4.74
C ARG A 15 -6.35 0.92 -5.62
N ASP A 16 -7.01 2.06 -5.53
CA ASP A 16 -6.65 3.23 -6.33
C ASP A 16 -5.27 3.76 -5.94
N ASP A 17 -4.95 3.75 -4.63
CA ASP A 17 -3.61 4.11 -4.13
C ASP A 17 -2.55 3.11 -4.59
N THR A 18 -2.84 1.81 -4.47
CA THR A 18 -1.98 0.73 -4.97
C THR A 18 -1.66 0.93 -6.46
N THR A 19 -2.68 1.28 -7.25
CA THR A 19 -2.54 1.51 -8.69
C THR A 19 -1.70 2.75 -8.98
N ALA A 20 -1.86 3.83 -8.22
CA ALA A 20 -1.06 5.03 -8.36
C ALA A 20 0.42 4.78 -8.01
N LEU A 21 0.69 4.08 -6.91
CA LEU A 21 2.05 3.71 -6.50
C LEU A 21 2.73 2.81 -7.51
N ASN A 22 2.03 1.81 -8.04
CA ASN A 22 2.57 0.93 -9.09
C ASN A 22 2.99 1.68 -10.36
N ARG A 23 2.46 2.87 -10.63
CA ARG A 23 2.88 3.72 -11.74
C ARG A 23 4.16 4.51 -11.42
N ALA A 24 4.36 4.87 -10.16
CA ALA A 24 5.44 5.74 -9.71
C ALA A 24 6.68 5.00 -9.20
N VAL A 25 6.51 3.89 -8.47
CA VAL A 25 7.56 3.22 -7.69
C VAL A 25 7.44 1.69 -7.78
N ILE A 26 8.46 0.97 -7.32
CA ILE A 26 8.41 -0.48 -7.04
C ILE A 26 8.39 -0.64 -5.52
N ALA A 27 7.26 -1.08 -4.97
CA ALA A 27 7.07 -1.27 -3.53
C ALA A 27 5.96 -2.27 -3.26
N ASP A 28 6.04 -2.98 -2.15
CA ASP A 28 4.92 -3.79 -1.65
C ASP A 28 3.88 -2.90 -0.97
N THR A 29 2.60 -3.19 -1.18
CA THR A 29 1.48 -2.43 -0.60
C THR A 29 0.54 -3.30 0.22
N ILE A 30 0.05 -2.77 1.33
CA ILE A 30 -1.07 -3.35 2.11
C ILE A 30 -2.23 -2.37 2.11
N GLU A 31 -3.39 -2.82 1.62
CA GLU A 31 -4.63 -2.03 1.63
C GLU A 31 -5.36 -2.21 2.97
N THR A 32 -5.75 -1.10 3.60
CA THR A 32 -6.47 -1.12 4.88
C THR A 32 -7.96 -1.40 4.72
N GLY A 33 -8.54 -1.11 3.55
CA GLY A 33 -9.98 -1.25 3.30
C GLY A 33 -10.83 -0.21 4.05
N GLY A 34 -10.22 0.92 4.44
CA GLY A 34 -10.84 2.00 5.22
C GLY A 34 -10.63 1.88 6.74
N SER A 35 -11.37 2.68 7.51
CA SER A 35 -11.17 2.87 8.95
C SER A 35 -11.65 1.71 9.85
N ALA A 36 -12.25 0.66 9.29
CA ALA A 36 -12.77 -0.48 10.04
C ALA A 36 -11.69 -1.54 10.35
N ILE A 37 -10.56 -1.12 10.93
CA ILE A 37 -9.56 -2.06 11.45
C ILE A 37 -10.13 -2.67 12.72
N LYS A 38 -10.76 -3.84 12.61
CA LYS A 38 -11.23 -4.58 13.79
C LYS A 38 -10.01 -4.96 14.63
N PRO A 39 -10.01 -4.70 15.95
CA PRO A 39 -8.93 -5.19 16.80
C PRO A 39 -8.90 -6.72 16.70
N LYS A 40 -7.72 -7.25 16.34
CA LYS A 40 -7.50 -8.70 16.33
C LYS A 40 -7.57 -9.17 17.78
N LYS A 41 -8.68 -9.79 18.17
CA LYS A 41 -8.76 -10.52 19.44
C LYS A 41 -7.88 -11.77 19.29
N PHE A 42 -6.81 -11.80 20.06
CA PHE A 42 -6.08 -13.02 20.37
C PHE A 42 -6.92 -13.90 21.30
#